data_AF-A0A0G4MC33-F1
#
_entry.id   AF-A0A0G4MC33-F1
#
_cell.length_a   1.000
_cell.length_b   1.000
_cell.length_c   1.000
_cell.angle_alpha   90.00
_cell.angle_beta   90.00
_cell.angle_gamma   90.00
#
_symmetry.space_group_name_H-M   'P 1'
#
loop_
_entity.id
_entity.type
_entity.pdbx_description
1 polymer ?
#
loop_
_entity_poly.entity_id
_entity_poly.type
_entity_poly.pdbx_seq_one_letter_code
_entity_poly.pdbx_strand_id
1 'polypeptide(L)'
;MNVTGFCNRQSCPLANSRYATVRRHPTKDTLYLYMKTIERAHTPSRLWEKIKLPSNYAKALEEIDKRLIYWPNFIIHKCKQRLTRLTQVNIRMRKIAAEEARLGEKLVPKLPSKVRNREEARERKAEAAAKLERTIERELVERLRSGAYGDQPLNVSESIWKRVLGAMEKDGQA
;
A
#
# COMPACT_ATOMS: atom_id res chain seq x y z
N MET A 1 -11.17 25.54 0.57
CA MET A 1 -12.06 25.37 -0.61
C MET A 1 -11.63 26.30 -1.74
N ASN A 2 -10.36 26.21 -2.17
CA ASN A 2 -9.84 27.01 -3.27
C ASN A 2 -9.84 26.16 -4.55
N VAL A 3 -10.29 26.73 -5.67
CA VAL A 3 -10.36 26.04 -6.97
C VAL A 3 -8.97 25.85 -7.60
N THR A 4 -8.07 26.85 -7.47
CA THR A 4 -6.74 26.87 -8.12
C THR A 4 -5.61 26.42 -7.20
N GLY A 5 -5.72 26.68 -5.89
CA GLY A 5 -4.65 26.45 -4.91
C GLY A 5 -3.74 27.67 -4.67
N PHE A 6 -3.90 28.75 -5.44
CA PHE A 6 -3.15 30.00 -5.24
C PHE A 6 -3.91 30.99 -4.37
N CYS A 7 -3.20 31.74 -3.53
CA CYS A 7 -3.78 32.86 -2.78
C CYS A 7 -3.68 34.15 -3.60
N ASN A 8 -4.74 34.48 -4.34
CA ASN A 8 -4.88 35.76 -5.04
C ASN A 8 -6.32 36.27 -4.94
N ARG A 9 -6.55 37.53 -5.30
CA ARG A 9 -7.88 38.19 -5.17
C ARG A 9 -8.99 37.42 -5.88
N GLN A 10 -8.72 36.83 -7.05
CA GLN A 10 -9.71 36.08 -7.84
C GLN A 10 -9.96 34.66 -7.32
N SER A 11 -8.95 34.01 -6.73
CA SER A 11 -9.00 32.62 -6.29
C SER A 11 -9.42 32.47 -4.84
N CYS A 12 -9.34 33.52 -4.02
CA CYS A 12 -9.66 33.42 -2.59
C CYS A 12 -11.18 33.26 -2.35
N PRO A 13 -11.63 32.15 -1.74
CA PRO A 13 -13.06 31.93 -1.46
C PRO A 13 -13.58 32.78 -0.27
N LEU A 14 -12.69 33.35 0.54
CA LEU A 14 -13.07 34.24 1.64
C LEU A 14 -13.35 35.65 1.13
N ALA A 15 -12.49 36.15 0.24
CA ALA A 15 -12.62 37.49 -0.35
C ALA A 15 -13.79 37.59 -1.35
N ASN A 16 -14.18 36.48 -1.99
CA ASN A 16 -15.25 36.46 -2.98
C ASN A 16 -16.54 35.88 -2.40
N SER A 17 -17.64 36.65 -2.46
CA SER A 17 -18.97 36.20 -2.03
C SER A 17 -19.63 35.27 -3.05
N ARG A 18 -19.35 35.44 -4.34
CA ARG A 18 -19.78 34.53 -5.42
C ARG A 18 -18.61 33.64 -5.80
N TYR A 19 -18.68 32.37 -5.40
CA TYR A 19 -17.59 31.43 -5.63
C TYR A 19 -18.12 30.03 -5.90
N ALA A 20 -17.33 29.19 -6.56
CA ALA A 20 -17.66 27.78 -6.75
C ALA A 20 -16.39 26.93 -6.77
N THR A 21 -16.51 25.67 -6.36
CA THR A 21 -15.42 24.69 -6.42
C THR A 21 -15.95 23.28 -6.54
N VAL A 22 -15.19 22.39 -7.17
CA VAL A 22 -15.51 20.96 -7.24
C VAL A 22 -14.71 20.22 -6.17
N ARG A 23 -15.37 19.36 -5.40
CA ARG A 23 -14.72 18.57 -4.33
C ARG A 23 -15.19 17.13 -4.38
N ARG A 24 -14.26 16.21 -4.14
CA ARG A 24 -14.57 14.80 -3.90
C ARG A 24 -15.17 14.63 -2.50
N HIS A 25 -16.15 13.74 -2.36
CA HIS A 25 -16.66 13.33 -1.06
C HIS A 25 -15.54 12.64 -0.24
N PRO A 26 -15.45 12.86 1.10
CA PRO A 26 -14.40 12.25 1.91
C PRO A 26 -14.39 10.72 1.87
N THR A 27 -15.57 10.10 1.88
CA THR A 27 -15.70 8.63 1.95
C THR A 27 -16.16 7.97 0.65
N LYS A 28 -16.74 8.73 -0.28
CA LYS A 28 -17.36 8.20 -1.51
C LYS A 28 -16.58 8.71 -2.72
N ASP A 29 -16.56 7.96 -3.81
CA ASP A 29 -15.90 8.40 -5.05
C ASP A 29 -16.74 9.37 -5.90
N THR A 30 -17.72 10.02 -5.26
CA THR A 30 -18.62 10.98 -5.90
C THR A 30 -18.07 12.39 -5.81
N LEU A 31 -18.16 13.14 -6.90
CA LEU A 31 -17.81 14.55 -6.97
C LEU A 31 -19.03 15.42 -6.68
N TYR A 32 -18.78 16.55 -6.03
CA TYR A 32 -19.79 17.55 -5.69
C TYR A 32 -19.34 18.92 -6.16
N LEU A 33 -20.27 19.68 -6.73
CA LEU A 33 -20.13 21.11 -6.97
C LEU A 33 -20.56 21.85 -5.70
N TYR A 34 -19.65 22.65 -5.17
CA TYR A 34 -19.87 23.53 -4.03
C TYR A 34 -20.06 24.94 -4.55
N MET A 35 -21.19 25.56 -4.25
CA MET A 35 -21.52 26.93 -4.66
C MET A 35 -21.67 27.82 -3.44
N LYS A 36 -21.11 29.02 -3.53
CA LYS A 36 -21.23 30.08 -2.54
C LYS A 36 -21.98 31.24 -3.16
N THR A 37 -23.10 31.60 -2.54
CA THR A 37 -23.96 32.73 -2.92
C THR A 37 -23.84 33.85 -1.89
N ILE A 38 -24.13 35.08 -2.31
CA ILE A 38 -24.03 36.26 -1.44
C ILE A 38 -25.13 36.28 -0.37
N GLU A 39 -26.30 35.73 -0.70
CA GLU A 39 -27.46 35.66 0.18
C GLU A 39 -27.18 34.88 1.46
N ARG A 40 -26.34 33.83 1.38
CA ARG A 40 -25.99 32.97 2.51
C ARG A 40 -24.77 33.44 3.30
N ALA A 41 -24.20 34.60 2.97
CA ALA A 41 -22.98 35.10 3.62
C ALA A 41 -23.13 35.31 5.13
N HIS A 42 -24.33 35.66 5.58
CA HIS A 42 -24.66 35.88 7.00
C HIS A 42 -24.76 34.58 7.82
N THR A 43 -24.85 33.40 7.17
CA THR A 43 -24.97 32.10 7.82
C THR A 43 -23.82 31.17 7.43
N PRO A 44 -22.64 31.27 8.07
CA PRO A 44 -21.44 30.50 7.72
C PRO A 44 -21.64 28.98 7.69
N SER A 45 -22.52 28.45 8.54
CA SER A 45 -22.86 27.02 8.60
C SER A 45 -23.57 26.52 7.34
N ARG A 46 -24.35 27.37 6.68
CA ARG A 46 -25.13 27.06 5.46
C ARG A 46 -24.59 27.76 4.21
N LEU A 47 -23.42 28.36 4.31
CA LEU A 47 -22.78 29.18 3.28
C LEU A 47 -22.62 28.46 1.94
N TRP A 48 -22.36 27.15 1.98
CA TRP A 48 -22.09 26.34 0.81
C TRP A 48 -23.28 25.47 0.42
N GLU A 49 -23.78 25.67 -0.79
CA GLU A 49 -24.69 24.74 -1.45
C GLU A 49 -23.90 23.58 -2.03
N LYS A 50 -24.39 22.36 -1.86
CA LYS A 50 -23.73 21.14 -2.32
C LYS A 50 -24.61 20.45 -3.34
N ILE A 51 -24.12 20.29 -4.56
CA ILE A 51 -24.81 19.60 -5.66
C ILE A 51 -23.99 18.38 -6.04
N LYS A 52 -24.63 17.22 -6.10
CA LYS A 52 -23.97 15.98 -6.55
C LYS A 52 -23.79 16.04 -8.05
N LEU A 53 -22.55 15.85 -8.52
CA LEU A 53 -22.28 15.74 -9.95
C LEU A 53 -22.52 14.29 -10.43
N PRO A 54 -23.02 14.10 -11.66
CA PRO A 54 -23.18 12.77 -12.23
C PRO A 54 -21.81 12.11 -12.45
N SER A 55 -21.79 10.77 -12.52
CA SER A 55 -20.55 10.02 -12.77
C SER A 55 -20.05 10.15 -14.20
N ASN A 56 -20.93 10.46 -15.16
CA ASN A 56 -20.55 10.69 -16.55
C ASN A 56 -19.92 12.09 -16.66
N TYR A 57 -18.68 12.14 -17.17
CA TYR A 57 -17.90 13.37 -17.27
C TYR A 57 -18.56 14.45 -18.15
N ALA A 58 -19.11 14.07 -19.31
CA ALA A 58 -19.78 15.02 -20.21
C ALA A 58 -21.01 15.64 -19.54
N LYS A 59 -21.86 14.81 -18.92
CA LYS A 59 -23.02 15.29 -18.16
C LYS A 59 -22.62 16.16 -16.97
N ALA A 60 -21.48 15.86 -16.33
CA ALA A 60 -20.99 16.67 -15.21
C ALA A 60 -20.49 18.04 -15.67
N LEU A 61 -19.87 18.13 -16.85
CA LEU A 61 -19.51 19.43 -17.46
C LEU A 61 -20.75 20.26 -17.78
N GLU A 62 -21.76 19.64 -18.40
CA GLU A 62 -23.03 20.33 -18.70
C GLU A 62 -23.73 20.81 -17.43
N GLU A 63 -23.76 20.02 -16.36
CA GLU A 63 -24.36 20.43 -15.09
C GLU A 63 -23.61 21.62 -14.47
N ILE A 64 -22.27 21.65 -14.56
CA ILE A 64 -21.47 22.80 -14.11
C ILE A 64 -21.84 24.05 -14.92
N ASP A 65 -21.97 23.94 -16.24
CA ASP A 65 -22.34 25.07 -17.11
C ASP A 65 -23.75 25.59 -16.80
N LYS A 66 -24.72 24.69 -16.63
CA LYS A 66 -26.11 25.04 -16.31
C LYS A 66 -26.21 25.77 -14.96
N ARG A 67 -25.51 25.27 -13.94
CA ARG A 67 -25.58 25.82 -12.57
C ARG A 67 -24.78 27.11 -12.40
N LEU A 68 -23.67 27.24 -13.11
CA LEU A 68 -22.76 28.38 -12.98
C LEU A 68 -22.98 29.45 -14.06
N ILE A 69 -24.13 29.47 -14.73
CA ILE A 69 -24.41 30.41 -15.85
C ILE A 69 -24.17 31.89 -15.48
N TYR A 70 -24.48 32.27 -14.24
CA TYR A 70 -24.29 33.63 -13.75
C TYR A 70 -22.94 33.84 -13.05
N TRP A 71 -22.03 32.87 -12.98
CA TRP A 71 -20.74 33.03 -12.30
C TRP A 71 -19.68 33.61 -13.24
N PRO A 72 -18.60 34.21 -12.71
CA PRO A 72 -17.49 34.67 -13.55
C PRO A 72 -16.87 33.52 -14.35
N ASN A 73 -16.58 33.78 -15.64
CA ASN A 73 -15.95 32.81 -16.55
C ASN A 73 -14.70 32.14 -15.99
N PHE A 74 -13.88 32.90 -15.22
CA PHE A 74 -12.71 32.36 -14.52
C PHE A 74 -13.08 31.18 -13.60
N ILE A 75 -14.12 31.33 -12.78
CA ILE A 75 -14.55 30.29 -11.84
C ILE A 75 -15.13 29.09 -12.59
N ILE A 76 -15.94 29.33 -13.64
CA ILE A 76 -16.49 28.26 -14.48
C ILE A 76 -15.36 27.43 -15.07
N HIS A 77 -14.40 28.08 -15.75
CA HIS A 77 -13.29 27.41 -16.38
C HIS A 77 -12.42 26.64 -15.38
N LYS A 78 -12.11 27.25 -14.22
CA LYS A 78 -11.35 26.56 -13.17
C LYS A 78 -12.11 25.40 -12.53
N CYS A 79 -13.43 25.48 -12.40
CA CYS A 79 -14.25 24.36 -11.92
C CYS A 79 -14.24 23.20 -12.92
N LYS A 80 -14.32 23.48 -14.22
CA LYS A 80 -14.15 22.45 -15.27
C LYS A 80 -12.78 21.80 -15.22
N GLN A 81 -11.70 22.59 -15.18
CA GLN A 81 -10.33 22.08 -15.05
C GLN A 81 -10.16 21.20 -13.80
N ARG A 82 -10.73 21.64 -12.67
CA ARG A 82 -10.70 20.89 -11.42
C ARG A 82 -11.50 19.59 -11.48
N LEU A 83 -12.67 19.59 -12.14
CA LEU A 83 -13.44 18.38 -12.41
C LEU A 83 -12.61 17.37 -13.19
N THR A 84 -11.95 17.79 -14.28
CA THR A 84 -11.07 16.93 -15.07
C THR A 84 -9.94 16.35 -14.22
N ARG A 85 -9.25 17.19 -13.45
CA ARG A 85 -8.14 16.75 -12.60
C ARG A 85 -8.58 15.75 -11.53
N LEU A 86 -9.70 16.00 -10.86
CA LEU A 86 -10.23 15.08 -9.85
C LEU A 86 -10.68 13.75 -10.48
N THR A 87 -11.28 13.80 -11.66
CA THR A 87 -11.66 12.59 -12.41
C THR A 87 -10.44 11.75 -12.78
N GLN A 88 -9.37 12.38 -13.28
CA GLN A 88 -8.10 11.71 -13.57
C GLN A 88 -7.46 11.11 -12.30
N VAL A 89 -7.47 11.86 -11.20
CA VAL A 89 -6.95 11.40 -9.90
C VAL A 89 -7.75 10.20 -9.39
N ASN A 90 -9.07 10.19 -9.55
CA ASN A 90 -9.92 9.04 -9.22
C ASN A 90 -9.58 7.80 -10.06
N ILE A 91 -9.39 7.96 -11.37
CA ILE A 91 -8.97 6.86 -12.25
C ILE A 91 -7.61 6.32 -11.79
N ARG A 92 -6.65 7.20 -11.49
CA ARG A 92 -5.32 6.80 -11.03
C ARG A 92 -5.36 6.05 -9.69
N MET A 93 -6.15 6.51 -8.72
CA MET A 93 -6.30 5.81 -7.44
C MET A 93 -6.87 4.40 -7.62
N ARG A 94 -7.85 4.22 -8.51
CA ARG A 94 -8.40 2.89 -8.81
C ARG A 94 -7.36 1.97 -9.42
N LYS A 95 -6.50 2.49 -10.32
CA LYS A 95 -5.40 1.72 -10.91
C LYS A 95 -4.37 1.31 -9.86
N ILE A 96 -3.94 2.24 -9.00
CA ILE A 96 -3.00 1.95 -7.91
C ILE A 96 -3.58 0.91 -6.94
N ALA A 97 -4.86 1.04 -6.55
CA ALA A 97 -5.50 0.07 -5.67
C ALA A 97 -5.58 -1.34 -6.29
N ALA A 98 -5.83 -1.43 -7.60
CA ALA A 98 -5.81 -2.71 -8.32
C ALA A 98 -4.40 -3.30 -8.42
N GLU A 99 -3.39 -2.45 -8.61
CA GLU A 99 -1.99 -2.85 -8.67
C GLU A 99 -1.46 -3.31 -7.30
N GLU A 100 -1.78 -2.60 -6.22
CA GLU A 100 -1.47 -2.99 -4.84
C GLU A 100 -2.12 -4.33 -4.47
N ALA A 101 -3.39 -4.54 -4.86
CA ALA A 101 -4.08 -5.81 -4.65
C ALA A 101 -3.45 -6.97 -5.44
N ARG A 102 -2.89 -6.69 -6.63
CA ARG A 102 -2.23 -7.69 -7.48
C ARG A 102 -0.83 -8.05 -6.97
N LEU A 103 -0.03 -7.07 -6.58
CA LEU A 103 1.37 -7.27 -6.17
C LEU A 103 1.45 -7.76 -4.73
N GLY A 104 0.54 -7.34 -3.84
CA GLY A 104 0.57 -7.70 -2.42
C GLY A 104 1.75 -7.12 -1.63
N GLU A 105 2.67 -6.43 -2.29
CA GLU A 105 3.83 -5.78 -1.70
C GLU A 105 3.39 -4.51 -0.96
N LYS A 106 3.78 -4.43 0.31
CA LYS A 106 3.62 -3.20 1.10
C LYS A 106 4.97 -2.53 1.22
N LEU A 107 4.97 -1.21 1.09
CA LEU A 107 6.16 -0.42 1.40
C LEU A 107 6.46 -0.59 2.90
N VAL A 108 7.48 -1.39 3.21
CA VAL A 108 7.98 -1.52 4.58
C VAL A 108 8.93 -0.34 4.81
N PRO A 109 8.72 0.48 5.86
CA PRO A 109 9.64 1.57 6.17
C PRO A 109 11.02 0.98 6.48
N LYS A 110 12.07 1.75 6.16
CA LYS A 110 13.44 1.34 6.46
C LYS A 110 13.56 1.01 7.95
N LEU A 111 14.00 -0.21 8.27
CA LEU A 111 14.21 -0.64 9.64
C LEU A 111 15.18 0.34 10.33
N PRO A 112 14.88 0.83 11.55
CA PRO A 112 15.80 1.69 12.29
C PRO A 112 17.15 0.99 12.46
N SER A 113 18.26 1.73 12.32
CA SER A 113 19.62 1.17 12.40
C SER A 113 19.87 0.40 13.70
N LYS A 114 19.32 0.89 14.83
CA LYS A 114 19.41 0.23 16.13
C LYS A 114 18.72 -1.14 16.17
N VAL A 115 17.60 -1.30 15.48
CA VAL A 115 16.89 -2.58 15.39
C VAL A 115 17.69 -3.51 14.50
N ARG A 116 18.12 -3.04 13.33
CA ARG A 116 18.93 -3.83 12.40
C ARG A 116 20.20 -4.39 13.06
N ASN A 117 20.97 -3.53 13.74
CA ASN A 117 22.21 -3.95 14.40
C ASN A 117 21.93 -4.92 15.58
N ARG A 118 20.78 -4.80 16.24
CA ARG A 118 20.39 -5.69 17.33
C ARG A 118 19.99 -7.07 16.82
N GLU A 119 19.20 -7.11 15.76
CA GLU A 119 18.80 -8.37 15.11
C GLU A 119 20.03 -9.07 14.51
N GLU A 120 20.92 -8.34 13.82
CA GLU A 120 22.17 -8.90 13.29
C GLU A 120 23.08 -9.47 14.40
N ALA A 121 23.20 -8.78 15.53
CA ALA A 121 23.98 -9.28 16.67
C ALA A 121 23.32 -10.50 17.34
N ARG A 122 21.98 -10.57 17.37
CA ARG A 122 21.24 -11.73 17.89
C ARG A 122 21.38 -12.93 16.97
N GLU A 123 21.26 -12.72 15.67
CA GLU A 123 21.42 -13.74 14.63
C GLU A 123 22.82 -14.36 14.71
N ARG A 124 23.87 -13.54 14.77
CA ARG A 124 25.26 -14.02 14.92
C ARG A 124 25.46 -14.84 16.21
N LYS A 125 24.85 -14.42 17.33
CA LYS A 125 24.94 -15.17 18.60
C LYS A 125 24.17 -16.49 18.54
N ALA A 126 23.01 -16.50 17.88
CA ALA A 126 22.21 -17.70 17.70
C ALA A 126 22.93 -18.73 16.82
N GLU A 127 23.53 -18.28 15.72
CA GLU A 127 24.35 -19.11 14.83
C GLU A 127 25.52 -19.78 15.58
N ALA A 128 26.28 -18.99 16.35
CA ALA A 128 27.39 -19.50 17.15
C ALA A 128 26.94 -20.50 18.23
N ALA A 129 25.76 -20.29 18.83
CA ALA A 129 25.21 -21.18 19.84
C ALA A 129 24.66 -22.49 19.25
N ALA A 130 24.03 -22.44 18.08
CA ALA A 130 23.38 -23.58 17.44
C ALA A 130 24.37 -24.67 16.96
N LYS A 131 25.64 -24.31 16.71
CA LYS A 131 26.71 -25.23 16.26
C LYS A 131 26.21 -26.21 15.18
N LEU A 132 25.61 -25.68 14.12
CA LEU A 132 24.83 -26.44 13.15
C LEU A 132 25.59 -27.65 12.59
N GLU A 133 26.87 -27.50 12.25
CA GLU A 133 27.69 -28.58 11.69
C GLU A 133 27.71 -29.82 12.59
N ARG A 134 27.91 -29.63 13.90
CA ARG A 134 27.99 -30.75 14.85
C ARG A 134 26.63 -31.38 15.11
N THR A 135 25.57 -30.58 15.06
CA THR A 135 24.19 -31.08 15.19
C THR A 135 23.80 -31.89 13.96
N ILE A 136 24.13 -31.39 12.76
CA ILE A 136 23.93 -32.09 11.48
C ILE A 136 24.74 -33.38 11.43
N GLU A 137 26.03 -33.34 11.79
CA GLU A 137 26.89 -34.53 11.80
C GLU A 137 26.30 -35.64 12.70
N ARG A 138 25.88 -35.26 13.91
CA ARG A 138 25.24 -36.18 14.84
C ARG A 138 23.98 -36.79 14.24
N GLU A 139 23.10 -35.96 13.67
CA GLU A 139 21.85 -36.42 13.05
C GLU A 139 22.13 -37.34 11.83
N LEU A 140 23.10 -37.01 10.98
CA LEU A 140 23.47 -37.83 9.84
C LEU A 140 24.02 -39.20 10.27
N VAL A 141 24.86 -39.23 11.30
CA VAL A 141 25.38 -40.49 11.86
C VAL A 141 24.24 -41.32 12.48
N GLU A 142 23.28 -40.68 13.15
CA GLU A 142 22.13 -41.36 13.74
C GLU A 142 21.15 -41.89 12.67
N ARG A 143 20.92 -41.14 11.59
CA ARG A 143 20.18 -41.61 10.40
C ARG A 143 20.88 -42.76 9.69
N LEU A 144 22.20 -42.73 9.63
CA LEU A 144 23.01 -43.81 9.07
C LEU A 144 22.93 -45.08 9.92
N ARG A 145 22.96 -44.94 11.25
CA ARG A 145 22.79 -46.06 12.21
C ARG A 145 21.36 -46.59 12.25
N SER A 146 20.35 -45.78 11.99
CA SER A 146 18.95 -46.24 11.97
C SER A 146 18.54 -46.89 10.66
N GLY A 147 19.47 -47.05 9.70
CA GLY A 147 19.19 -47.74 8.43
C GLY A 147 18.29 -46.95 7.47
N ALA A 148 18.05 -45.65 7.72
CA ALA A 148 17.13 -44.82 6.94
C ALA A 148 17.54 -44.68 5.45
N TYR A 149 18.79 -45.00 5.12
CA TYR A 149 19.35 -44.91 3.76
C TYR A 149 19.39 -46.24 3.00
N GLY A 150 18.81 -47.32 3.55
CA GLY A 150 18.79 -48.65 2.93
C GLY A 150 20.12 -49.42 3.06
N ASP A 151 20.21 -50.55 2.36
CA ASP A 151 21.27 -51.55 2.53
C ASP A 151 22.65 -51.10 1.98
N GLN A 152 22.65 -50.21 0.98
CA GLN A 152 23.87 -49.62 0.42
C GLN A 152 23.70 -48.11 0.14
N PRO A 153 24.11 -47.23 1.09
CA PRO A 153 24.08 -45.79 0.87
C PRO A 153 25.14 -45.35 -0.17
N LEU A 154 24.69 -44.62 -1.19
CA LEU A 154 25.46 -44.28 -2.40
C LEU A 154 26.71 -43.39 -2.18
N ASN A 155 26.77 -42.66 -1.06
CA ASN A 155 27.78 -41.62 -0.79
C ASN A 155 28.63 -41.87 0.48
N VAL A 156 28.68 -43.11 0.97
CA VAL A 156 29.48 -43.46 2.16
C VAL A 156 30.67 -44.29 1.74
N SER A 157 31.87 -43.98 2.25
CA SER A 157 33.03 -44.82 1.99
C SER A 157 32.82 -46.21 2.57
N GLU A 158 33.13 -47.23 1.78
CA GLU A 158 32.83 -48.62 2.09
C GLU A 158 33.48 -49.10 3.40
N SER A 159 34.65 -48.54 3.73
CA SER A 159 35.37 -48.80 4.98
C SER A 159 34.68 -48.20 6.22
N ILE A 160 34.06 -47.04 6.10
CA ILE A 160 33.30 -46.40 7.18
C ILE A 160 31.97 -47.13 7.37
N TRP A 161 31.32 -47.52 6.27
CA TRP A 161 30.07 -48.28 6.30
C TRP A 161 30.22 -49.65 6.98
N LYS A 162 31.24 -50.43 6.61
CA LYS A 162 31.57 -51.72 7.27
C LYS A 162 31.81 -51.57 8.77
N ARG A 163 32.41 -50.45 9.19
CA ARG A 163 32.65 -50.15 10.62
C ARG A 163 31.37 -49.77 11.37
N VAL A 164 30.42 -49.12 10.70
CA VAL A 164 29.09 -48.79 11.27
C VAL A 164 28.24 -50.05 11.38
N LEU A 165 28.19 -50.90 10.36
CA LEU A 165 27.50 -52.21 10.39
C LEU A 165 28.03 -53.10 11.51
N GLY A 166 29.36 -53.25 11.62
CA GLY A 166 29.98 -54.03 12.70
C GLY A 166 29.81 -53.43 14.10
N ALA A 167 29.44 -52.15 14.22
CA ALA A 167 29.05 -51.53 15.48
C ALA A 167 27.56 -51.79 15.80
N MET A 168 26.68 -51.78 14.80
CA MET A 168 25.26 -52.15 14.95
C MET A 168 25.07 -53.62 15.34
N GLU A 169 25.87 -54.53 14.75
CA GLU A 169 25.88 -55.96 15.10
C GLU A 169 26.35 -56.22 16.55
N LYS A 170 27.24 -55.36 17.08
CA LYS A 170 27.73 -55.44 18.47
C LYS A 170 26.76 -54.87 19.51
N ASP A 171 25.98 -53.87 19.14
CA ASP A 171 24.96 -53.27 20.01
C ASP A 171 23.64 -54.09 20.04
N GLY A 172 23.59 -55.24 19.35
CA GLY A 172 22.47 -56.19 19.43
C GLY A 172 21.16 -55.70 18.80
N GLN A 173 21.23 -54.75 17.86
CA GLN A 173 20.11 -54.32 17.04
C GLN A 173 20.28 -54.91 15.64
N ALA A 174 19.92 -56.19 15.51
CA ALA A 174 19.63 -56.86 14.25
C ALA A 174 18.19 -57.35 14.28
#